data_AF-A0A2T0T8K4-F1
#
_entry.id   AF-A0A2T0T8K4-F1
#
_cell.length_a   1.000
_cell.length_b   1.000
_cell.length_c   1.000
_cell.angle_alpha   90.00
_cell.angle_beta   90.00
_cell.angle_gamma   90.00
#
_symmetry.space_group_name_H-M   'P 1'
#
loop_
_entity.id
_entity.type
_entity.pdbx_description
1 polymer ?
#
loop_
_entity_poly.entity_id
_entity_poly.type
_entity_poly.pdbx_seq_one_letter_code
_entity_poly.pdbx_strand_id
1 'polypeptide(L)' 'MKEYTEIPDTSDSDYWQIKVTEGQLRSQTFVPRDKELHHRLKTKAWADIQAAQPRRRRNAKD' A
#
# COMPACT_ATOMS: atom_id res chain seq x y z
N MET A 1 -16.66 2.97 -12.96
CA MET A 1 -15.27 2.58 -12.66
C MET A 1 -15.08 2.82 -11.17
N LYS A 2 -14.53 1.86 -10.41
CA LYS A 2 -14.22 2.09 -8.99
C LYS A 2 -12.99 3.00 -8.92
N GLU A 3 -13.16 4.19 -8.35
CA GLU A 3 -12.04 5.08 -8.04
C GLU A 3 -11.48 4.72 -6.68
N TYR A 4 -10.23 4.25 -6.64
CA TYR A 4 -9.54 3.94 -5.40
C TYR A 4 -8.83 5.20 -4.90
N THR A 5 -9.21 5.67 -3.71
CA THR A 5 -8.60 6.82 -3.03
C THR A 5 -7.46 6.43 -2.10
N GLU A 6 -7.40 5.15 -1.72
CA GLU A 6 -6.45 4.50 -0.82
C GLU A 6 -6.30 3.02 -1.19
N ILE A 7 -5.25 2.36 -0.68
CA ILE A 7 -5.01 0.93 -0.95
C ILE A 7 -6.10 0.12 -0.21
N PRO A 8 -7.00 -0.58 -0.93
CA PRO A 8 -8.07 -1.35 -0.31
C PRO A 8 -7.55 -2.64 0.33
N ASP A 9 -8.36 -3.24 1.20
CA ASP A 9 -8.10 -4.54 1.80
C ASP A 9 -7.88 -5.63 0.73
N THR A 10 -7.10 -6.66 1.06
CA THR A 10 -6.79 -7.79 0.18
C THR A 10 -8.02 -8.60 -0.27
N SER A 11 -9.17 -8.36 0.34
CA SER A 11 -10.47 -8.91 -0.06
C SER A 11 -11.03 -8.30 -1.35
N ASP A 12 -10.60 -7.10 -1.74
CA ASP A 12 -11.09 -6.47 -2.98
C ASP A 12 -10.45 -7.13 -4.21
N SER A 13 -11.24 -7.96 -4.88
CA SER A 13 -10.80 -8.77 -6.05
C SER A 13 -10.67 -7.96 -7.35
N ASP A 14 -11.21 -6.73 -7.37
CA ASP A 14 -11.07 -5.79 -8.48
C ASP A 14 -9.71 -5.10 -8.42
N TYR A 15 -9.18 -4.85 -7.22
CA TYR A 15 -7.86 -4.28 -7.02
C TYR A 15 -6.76 -5.34 -6.92
N TRP A 16 -7.00 -6.41 -6.16
CA TRP A 16 -6.05 -7.48 -5.91
C TRP A 16 -6.28 -8.65 -6.85
N GLN A 17 -5.18 -9.17 -7.39
CA GLN A 17 -5.10 -10.41 -8.12
C GLN A 17 -4.39 -11.44 -7.26
N ILE A 18 -5.05 -12.56 -7.02
CA ILE A 18 -4.48 -13.68 -6.28
C ILE A 18 -3.66 -14.51 -7.26
N LYS A 19 -2.37 -14.65 -6.97
CA LYS A 19 -1.48 -15.58 -7.66
C LYS A 19 -1.21 -16.75 -6.74
N VAL A 20 -1.66 -17.92 -7.17
CA VAL A 20 -1.35 -19.20 -6.53
C VAL A 20 -0.20 -19.81 -7.33
N THR A 21 0.92 -20.06 -6.67
CA THR A 21 2.03 -20.80 -7.30
C THR A 21 1.68 -22.28 -7.26
N GLU A 22 1.49 -22.88 -8.43
CA GLU A 22 1.20 -24.30 -8.56
C GLU A 22 2.33 -25.12 -7.90
N GLY A 23 1.98 -25.99 -6.94
CA GLY A 23 2.94 -26.74 -6.12
C GLY A 23 3.18 -26.20 -4.71
N GLN A 24 2.69 -25.00 -4.37
CA GLN A 24 2.82 -24.42 -3.03
C GLN A 24 1.44 -24.10 -2.45
N LEU A 25 0.76 -25.13 -1.94
CA LEU A 25 -0.63 -25.07 -1.41
C LEU A 25 -0.88 -24.03 -0.30
N ARG A 26 0.16 -23.40 0.26
CA ARG A 26 0.06 -22.47 1.39
C ARG A 26 0.41 -21.02 1.08
N SER A 27 0.89 -20.71 -0.12
CA SER A 27 1.37 -19.37 -0.45
C SER A 27 0.47 -18.72 -1.50
N GLN A 28 -0.57 -18.02 -1.05
CA GLN A 28 -1.36 -17.15 -1.89
C GLN A 28 -0.71 -15.76 -1.90
N THR A 29 -0.27 -15.30 -3.06
CA THR A 29 0.34 -13.97 -3.21
C THR A 29 -0.69 -12.99 -3.75
N PHE A 30 -0.95 -11.91 -3.02
CA PHE A 30 -1.83 -10.84 -3.48
C PHE A 30 -0.99 -9.81 -4.24
N VAL A 31 -1.24 -9.68 -5.53
CA VAL A 31 -0.57 -8.69 -6.37
C VAL A 31 -1.61 -7.68 -6.87
N PRO A 32 -1.34 -6.37 -6.82
CA PRO A 32 -2.27 -5.39 -7.37
C PRO A 32 -2.37 -5.58 -8.89
N ARG A 33 -3.59 -5.51 -9.42
CA ARG A 33 -3.84 -5.55 -10.87
C ARG A 33 -3.21 -4.36 -11.57
N ASP A 34 -3.41 -3.17 -10.99
CA ASP A 34 -2.86 -1.93 -11.50
C ASP A 34 -1.70 -1.46 -10.61
N LYS A 35 -0.48 -1.74 -11.06
CA LYS A 35 0.73 -1.42 -10.32
C LYS A 35 0.95 0.09 -10.21
N GLU A 36 0.55 0.85 -11.21
CA GLU A 36 0.76 2.30 -11.23
C GLU A 36 -0.18 2.98 -10.25
N LEU A 37 -1.46 2.57 -10.26
CA LEU A 37 -2.41 3.01 -9.26
C LEU A 37 -1.93 2.65 -7.84
N HIS A 38 -1.48 1.42 -7.62
CA HIS A 38 -0.95 0.99 -6.33
C HIS A 38 0.24 1.83 -5.88
N HIS A 39 1.16 2.17 -6.79
CA HIS A 39 2.30 3.01 -6.48
C HIS A 39 1.85 4.42 -6.07
N ARG A 40 0.93 5.05 -6.81
CA ARG A 40 0.40 6.38 -6.48
C ARG A 40 -0.25 6.40 -5.09
N LEU A 41 -1.08 5.41 -4.78
CA LEU A 41 -1.75 5.28 -3.49
C LEU A 41 -0.75 5.06 -2.35
N LYS A 42 0.27 4.22 -2.58
CA LYS A 42 1.35 3.99 -1.61
C LYS A 42 2.15 5.26 -1.34
N THR A 43 2.53 6.00 -2.38
CA THR A 43 3.26 7.27 -2.23
C THR A 43 2.44 8.29 -1.46
N LYS A 44 1.14 8.41 -1.76
CA LYS A 44 0.23 9.30 -1.05
C LYS A 44 0.14 8.94 0.44
N ALA A 45 -0.06 7.67 0.76
CA ALA A 45 -0.10 7.20 2.15
C ALA A 45 1.22 7.45 2.89
N TRP A 46 2.37 7.20 2.24
CA TRP A 46 3.68 7.49 2.82
C TRP A 46 3.92 8.98 3.06
N ALA A 47 3.46 9.84 2.16
CA ALA A 47 3.54 11.29 2.33
C ALA A 47 2.68 11.76 3.50
N ASP A 48 1.48 11.21 3.65
CA ASP A 48 0.57 11.51 4.76
C ASP A 48 1.16 11.08 6.11
N ILE A 49 1.72 9.87 6.19
CA ILE A 49 2.42 9.36 7.38
C ILE A 49 3.62 10.25 7.74
N GLN A 50 4.39 10.71 6.75
CA GLN A 50 5.52 11.61 6.98
C GLN A 50 5.06 13.01 7.45
N ALA A 51 3.96 13.53 6.91
CA ALA A 51 3.38 14.79 7.34
C ALA A 51 2.81 14.69 8.76
N ALA A 52 2.24 13.53 9.11
CA ALA A 52 1.70 13.24 10.42
C ALA A 52 2.77 12.95 11.48
N GLN A 53 4.01 12.63 11.10
CA GLN A 53 5.11 12.47 12.06
C GLN A 53 5.56 13.86 12.55
N PRO A 54 5.38 14.19 13.85
CA PRO A 54 5.93 15.41 14.39
C PRO A 54 7.45 15.29 14.34
N ARG A 55 8.09 16.15 13.52
CA ARG A 55 9.55 16.34 13.58
C ARG A 55 9.88 16.65 15.03
N ARG A 56 10.42 15.68 15.77
CA ARG A 56 11.00 15.91 17.10
C ARG A 56 12.09 16.93 16.86
N ARG A 57 11.79 18.22 17.13
CA ARG A 57 12.79 19.28 17.17
C ARG A 57 13.79 18.82 18.22
N ARG A 58 14.93 18.32 17.77
CA ARG A 58 16.09 18.09 18.63
C ARG A 58 16.48 19.49 19.06
N ASN A 59 16.01 19.92 20.22
CA ASN A 59 16.59 21.05 20.93
C ASN A 59 18.02 20.63 21.26
N ALA A 60 18.94 20.87 20.33
CA ALA A 60 20.34 21.05 20.65
C ALA A 60 20.38 22.35 21.45
N LYS A 61 20.47 22.21 22.77
CA LYS A 61 20.63 23.33 23.68
C LYS A 61 22.13 23.55 23.81
N ASP A 62 22.53 24.72 23.34
CA ASP A 62 23.77 25.46 23.60
C ASP A 62 24.14 25.46 25.09
#